data_AF-A0A4D4N1J6-F1
#
_entry.id   AF-A0A4D4N1J6-F1
#
_cell.length_a   1.000
_cell.length_b   1.000
_cell.length_c   1.000
_cell.angle_alpha   90.00
_cell.angle_beta   90.00
_cell.angle_gamma   90.00
#
_symmetry.space_group_name_H-M   'P 1'
#
loop_
_entity.id
_entity.type
_entity.pdbx_description
1 polymer ?
#
loop_
_entity_poly.entity_id
_entity_poly.type
_entity_poly.pdbx_seq_one_letter_code
_entity_poly.pdbx_strand_id
1 'polypeptide(L)' 'MTALDGARGANVDGVPVHAVRLRGLLAHQEVLLGAEGETLTVRHDSLHHSSFMPGILLGARRVVTTPGLTFGLEHFLDLN' A
#
# COMPACT_ATOMS: atom_id res chain seq x y z
N MET A 1 -1.90 -29.96 7.66
CA MET A 1 -2.30 -29.34 6.38
C MET A 1 -1.05 -29.24 5.51
N THR A 2 -0.90 -30.10 4.50
CA THR A 2 0.30 -30.14 3.64
C THR A 2 0.04 -29.31 2.39
N ALA A 3 0.40 -28.03 2.41
CA ALA A 3 0.48 -27.23 1.18
C ALA A 3 1.81 -27.54 0.47
N LEU A 4 1.83 -27.40 -0.86
CA LEU A 4 3.09 -27.41 -1.62
C LEU A 4 3.96 -26.22 -1.18
N ASP A 5 5.27 -26.41 -1.16
CA ASP A 5 6.21 -25.35 -0.80
C ASP A 5 5.97 -24.08 -1.64
N GLY A 6 5.89 -22.93 -0.97
CA GLY A 6 5.65 -21.63 -1.60
C GLY A 6 4.18 -21.33 -1.98
N ALA A 7 3.27 -22.32 -1.94
CA ALA A 7 1.88 -22.13 -2.37
C ALA A 7 1.06 -21.16 -1.49
N ARG A 8 1.56 -20.83 -0.28
CA ARG A 8 0.91 -19.90 0.68
C ARG A 8 1.54 -18.50 0.67
N GLY A 9 2.41 -18.21 -0.30
CA GLY A 9 3.15 -16.96 -0.35
C GLY A 9 4.32 -16.92 0.63
N ALA A 10 5.02 -15.79 0.65
CA ALA A 10 6.06 -15.52 1.63
C ALA A 10 5.44 -15.15 2.97
N ASN A 11 6.03 -15.58 4.07
CA ASN A 11 5.62 -15.14 5.41
C ASN A 11 6.41 -13.89 5.80
N VAL A 12 5.70 -12.77 6.03
CA VAL A 12 6.26 -11.52 6.56
C VAL A 12 5.57 -11.23 7.88
N ASP A 13 6.26 -11.48 8.99
CA ASP A 13 5.73 -11.27 10.36
C ASP A 13 4.36 -11.92 10.62
N GLY A 14 4.12 -13.11 10.07
CA GLY A 14 2.86 -13.84 10.19
C GLY A 14 1.83 -13.52 9.10
N VAL A 15 2.11 -12.55 8.22
CA VAL A 15 1.25 -12.15 7.11
C VAL A 15 1.67 -12.83 5.81
N PRO A 16 0.78 -13.59 5.15
CA PRO A 16 1.05 -14.15 3.83
C PRO A 16 1.12 -13.06 2.75
N VAL A 17 2.26 -12.95 2.05
CA VAL A 17 2.48 -12.01 0.95
C VAL A 17 2.63 -12.76 -0.36
N HIS A 18 1.84 -12.37 -1.35
CA HIS A 18 1.83 -12.96 -2.69
C HIS A 18 2.31 -11.93 -3.72
N ALA A 19 3.19 -12.35 -4.62
CA ALA A 19 3.74 -11.49 -5.65
C ALA A 19 3.33 -11.98 -7.04
N VAL A 20 2.58 -11.16 -7.77
CA VAL A 20 2.18 -11.44 -9.15
C VAL A 20 3.12 -10.71 -10.12
N ARG A 21 3.48 -11.38 -11.22
CA ARG A 21 4.19 -10.78 -12.36
C ARG A 21 3.36 -11.01 -13.61
N LEU A 22 2.76 -9.94 -14.12
CA LEU A 22 1.88 -10.00 -15.26
C LEU A 22 2.15 -8.80 -16.19
N ARG A 23 2.26 -9.07 -17.49
CA ARG A 23 2.45 -8.02 -18.50
C ARG A 23 1.24 -7.08 -18.49
N GLY A 24 1.50 -5.78 -18.57
CA GLY A 24 0.47 -4.74 -18.59
C GLY A 24 0.14 -4.16 -17.22
N LEU A 25 0.60 -4.79 -16.13
CA LEU A 25 0.53 -4.22 -14.80
C LEU A 25 1.75 -3.32 -14.53
N LEU A 26 1.53 -2.16 -13.93
CA LEU A 26 2.61 -1.26 -13.47
C LEU A 26 2.90 -1.52 -11.98
N ALA A 27 2.04 -1.04 -11.08
CA ALA A 27 2.14 -1.34 -9.65
C ALA A 27 0.75 -1.45 -9.03
N HIS A 28 0.48 -2.59 -8.42
CA HIS A 28 -0.81 -2.95 -7.83
C HIS A 28 -0.58 -3.61 -6.48
N GLN A 29 -1.35 -3.22 -5.47
CA GLN A 29 -1.33 -3.81 -4.15
C GLN A 29 -2.75 -4.02 -3.67
N GLU A 30 -3.00 -5.16 -3.04
CA GLU A 30 -4.26 -5.48 -2.37
C GLU A 30 -3.96 -6.04 -0.98
N VAL A 31 -4.68 -5.53 0.01
CA VAL A 31 -4.67 -6.03 1.39
C VAL A 31 -6.06 -6.58 1.67
N LEU A 32 -6.12 -7.88 1.94
CA LEU A 32 -7.36 -8.62 2.21
C LEU A 32 -7.45 -8.89 3.72
N LEU A 33 -8.49 -8.34 4.35
CA LEU A 33 -8.82 -8.55 5.75
C LEU A 33 -10.11 -9.37 5.80
N GLY A 34 -10.15 -10.44 6.60
CA GLY A 34 -11.30 -11.32 6.70
C GLY A 34 -11.74 -11.53 8.15
N ALA A 35 -13.05 -11.60 8.36
CA ALA A 35 -13.69 -11.96 9.62
C ALA A 35 -14.88 -12.91 9.34
N GLU A 36 -15.59 -13.33 10.38
CA GLU A 36 -16.75 -14.21 10.22
C GLU A 36 -17.84 -13.51 9.39
N GLY A 37 -18.17 -14.07 8.23
CA GLY A 37 -19.22 -13.55 7.36
C GLY A 37 -18.85 -12.31 6.54
N GLU A 38 -17.62 -11.79 6.64
CA GLU A 38 -17.23 -10.56 5.93
C GLU A 38 -15.76 -10.50 5.50
N THR A 39 -15.51 -9.64 4.51
CA THR A 39 -14.16 -9.29 4.04
C THR A 39 -14.06 -7.80 3.74
N LEU A 40 -12.93 -7.20 4.09
CA LEU A 40 -12.55 -5.84 3.69
C LEU A 40 -11.32 -5.90 2.80
N THR A 41 -11.40 -5.25 1.64
CA THR A 41 -10.30 -5.14 0.68
C THR A 41 -9.84 -3.69 0.57
N VAL A 42 -8.56 -3.44 0.85
CA VAL A 42 -7.90 -2.16 0.56
C VAL A 42 -6.99 -2.35 -0.64
N ARG A 43 -7.28 -1.64 -1.73
CA ARG A 43 -6.60 -1.81 -3.01
C ARG A 43 -6.04 -0.48 -3.51
N HIS A 44 -4.81 -0.52 -4.01
CA HIS A 44 -4.14 0.59 -4.66
C HIS A 44 -3.60 0.16 -6.03
N ASP A 45 -4.02 0.86 -7.08
CA ASP A 45 -3.59 0.63 -8.46
C ASP A 45 -2.91 1.89 -8.99
N SER A 46 -1.60 1.82 -9.22
CA SER A 46 -0.86 2.86 -9.95
C SER A 46 -0.79 2.50 -11.42
N LEU A 47 -1.49 3.26 -12.26
CA LEU A 47 -1.49 3.07 -13.71
C LEU A 47 -0.43 3.91 -14.43
N HIS A 48 0.08 4.95 -13.77
CA HIS A 48 1.09 5.87 -14.32
C HIS A 48 1.83 6.59 -13.18
N HIS A 49 3.05 7.10 -13.42
CA HIS A 49 3.84 7.82 -12.40
C HIS A 49 3.17 9.13 -11.95
N SER A 50 2.22 9.66 -12.72
CA SER A 50 1.47 10.86 -12.34
C SER A 50 0.63 10.64 -11.07
N SER A 51 0.39 9.39 -10.68
CA SER A 51 -0.25 9.02 -9.41
C SER A 51 0.48 9.54 -8.17
N PHE A 52 1.77 9.86 -8.25
CA PHE A 52 2.54 10.43 -7.13
C PHE A 52 2.34 11.95 -6.97
N MET A 53 1.91 12.64 -8.02
CA MET A 53 1.85 14.12 -8.04
C MET A 53 0.96 14.72 -6.96
N PRO A 54 -0.23 14.16 -6.62
CA PRO A 54 -1.04 14.67 -5.52
C PRO A 54 -0.29 14.68 -4.18
N GLY A 55 0.47 13.62 -3.88
CA GLY A 55 1.26 13.51 -2.65
C GLY A 55 2.43 14.49 -2.61
N ILE A 56 3.14 14.66 -3.74
CA ILE A 56 4.22 15.65 -3.87
C ILE A 56 3.69 17.06 -3.63
N LEU A 57 2.57 17.41 -4.26
CA LEU A 57 1.95 18.72 -4.11
C LEU A 57 1.42 18.97 -2.69
N LEU A 58 0.90 17.94 -2.00
CA LEU A 58 0.53 18.03 -0.60
C LEU A 58 1.74 18.36 0.28
N GLY A 59 2.83 17.60 0.13
CA GLY A 59 4.06 17.85 0.88
C GLY A 59 4.63 19.24 0.64
N ALA A 60 4.73 19.65 -0.63
CA ALA A 60 5.22 20.98 -1.01
C ALA A 60 4.38 22.14 -0.43
N ARG A 61 3.06 21.96 -0.31
CA ARG A 61 2.19 22.97 0.30
C ARG A 61 2.24 22.99 1.83
N ARG A 62 2.43 21.85 2.50
CA ARG A 62 2.41 21.73 3.97
C ARG A 62 3.77 22.03 4.62
N VAL A 63 4.87 21.78 3.91
CA VAL A 63 6.23 21.92 4.47
C VAL A 63 6.54 23.36 4.91
N VAL A 64 5.99 24.37 4.22
CA VAL A 64 6.25 25.79 4.52
C VAL A 64 5.78 26.21 5.92
N THR A 65 4.80 25.51 6.50
CA THR A 65 4.30 25.74 7.87
C THR A 65 4.67 24.61 8.84
N THR A 66 5.50 23.65 8.43
CA THR A 66 5.88 22.50 9.25
C THR A 66 7.39 22.56 9.56
N PRO A 67 7.80 23.22 10.65
CA PRO A 67 9.20 23.31 11.00
C PRO A 67 9.78 21.96 11.46
N GLY A 68 11.08 21.78 11.26
CA GLY A 68 11.78 20.54 11.64
C GLY A 68 11.77 19.49 10.54
N LEU A 69 11.92 18.22 10.94
CA LEU A 69 11.93 17.07 10.04
C LEU A 69 10.67 16.23 10.24
N THR A 70 9.91 16.05 9.16
CA THR A 70 8.81 15.09 9.09
C THR A 70 9.23 13.94 8.18
N PHE A 71 9.17 12.71 8.69
CA PHE A 71 9.43 11.49 7.92
C PHE A 71 8.12 10.74 7.71
N GLY A 72 7.70 10.55 6.46
CA GLY A 72 6.41 9.97 6.11
C GLY A 72 5.39 11.02 5.66
N LEU A 73 4.66 10.74 4.58
CA LEU A 73 3.64 11.64 4.02
C LEU A 73 2.33 11.58 4.81
N GLU A 74 2.11 10.50 5.54
CA GLU A 74 0.94 10.25 6.39
C GLU A 74 0.72 11.34 7.45
N HIS A 75 1.80 11.97 7.91
CA HIS A 75 1.71 13.09 8.85
C HIS A 75 1.12 14.37 8.25
N PHE A 76 0.94 14.42 6.92
CA PHE A 76 0.26 15.51 6.22
C PHE A 76 -1.12 15.11 5.70
N LEU A 77 -1.53 13.85 5.86
CA LEU A 77 -2.86 13.39 5.50
C LEU A 77 -3.83 13.65 6.67
N ASP A 78 -5.05 14.06 6.37
CA ASP A 78 -6.08 14.29 7.39
C ASP A 78 -6.75 12.95 7.79
N LEU A 79 -5.97 12.08 8.44
CA LEU A 79 -6.35 10.74 8.89
C LEU A 79 -6.76 10.77 10.37
N ASN A 80 -7.87 11.47 10.68
CA ASN A 80 -8.46 11.49 12.02
C ASN A 80 -9.54 10.41 12.18
#